data_AF-Q707J9-F1
#
_entry.id   AF-Q707J9-F1
#
_cell.length_a   1.000
_cell.length_b   1.000
_cell.length_c   1.000
_cell.angle_alpha   90.00
_cell.angle_beta   90.00
_cell.angle_gamma   90.00
#
_symmetry.space_group_name_H-M   'P 1'
#
loop_
_entity.id
_entity.type
_entity.pdbx_description
1 polymer ?
#
loop_
_entity_poly.entity_id
_entity_poly.type
_entity_poly.pdbx_seq_one_letter_code
_entity_poly.pdbx_strand_id
1 'polypeptide(L)'
;MTGQSMTGKDNVLATNIDGLGIELYQGGEGTGNHLILGSGSSGYGYEVINALSEKNVERTTFTFTAKIYKAEGVTINSGEFSASALINIVYL
;
A
#
# COMPACT_ATOMS: atom_id res chain seq x y z
N MET A 1 4.83 -2.24 14.82
CA MET A 1 5.70 -2.96 13.87
C MET A 1 5.04 -2.89 12.51
N THR A 2 5.73 -2.39 11.48
CA THR A 2 5.25 -2.36 10.08
C THR A 2 5.45 -3.75 9.48
N GLY A 3 4.45 -4.28 8.80
CA GLY A 3 4.57 -5.51 8.01
C GLY A 3 5.56 -5.35 6.86
N GLN A 4 6.11 -6.47 6.38
CA GLN A 4 7.00 -6.48 5.23
C GLN A 4 6.19 -6.40 3.93
N SER A 5 6.82 -5.94 2.85
CA SER A 5 6.26 -6.16 1.52
C SER A 5 6.33 -7.64 1.16
N MET A 6 5.38 -8.12 0.36
CA MET A 6 5.44 -9.44 -0.22
C MET A 6 6.62 -9.53 -1.20
N THR A 7 7.34 -10.66 -1.18
CA THR A 7 8.52 -10.87 -2.03
C THR A 7 8.22 -10.58 -3.51
N GLY A 8 9.04 -9.73 -4.12
CA GLY A 8 8.92 -9.34 -5.53
C GLY A 8 7.78 -8.38 -5.84
N LYS A 9 7.13 -7.81 -4.81
CA LYS A 9 6.08 -6.79 -4.94
C LYS A 9 6.47 -5.55 -4.16
N ASP A 10 6.17 -4.39 -4.74
CA ASP A 10 6.51 -3.08 -4.17
C ASP A 10 5.31 -2.42 -3.48
N ASN A 11 4.09 -2.85 -3.77
CA ASN A 11 2.84 -2.30 -3.28
C ASN A 11 1.94 -3.31 -2.56
N VAL A 12 2.43 -4.52 -2.29
CA VAL A 12 1.66 -5.57 -1.60
C VAL A 12 2.21 -5.77 -0.20
N LEU A 13 1.39 -5.53 0.82
CA LEU A 13 1.69 -5.91 2.20
C LEU A 13 1.58 -7.44 2.33
N ALA A 14 2.61 -8.07 2.89
CA ALA A 14 2.53 -9.48 3.25
C ALA A 14 1.56 -9.67 4.43
N THR A 15 0.75 -10.72 4.35
CA THR A 15 -0.07 -11.16 5.50
C THR A 15 0.63 -12.29 6.25
N ASN A 16 0.00 -12.82 7.30
CA ASN A 16 0.40 -14.06 7.96
C ASN A 16 0.04 -15.34 7.18
N ILE A 17 -0.47 -15.23 5.94
CA ILE A 17 -0.75 -16.37 5.06
C ILE A 17 0.11 -16.24 3.79
N ASP A 18 0.93 -17.25 3.52
CA ASP A 18 1.80 -17.27 2.35
C ASP A 18 1.01 -17.16 1.03
N GLY A 19 1.44 -16.24 0.17
CA GLY A 19 0.79 -15.95 -1.10
C GLY A 19 -0.52 -15.15 -0.99
N LEU A 20 -0.95 -14.74 0.21
CA LEU A 20 -2.03 -13.79 0.43
C LEU A 20 -1.46 -12.44 0.90
N GLY A 21 -1.89 -11.37 0.24
CA GLY A 21 -1.41 -10.01 0.48
C GLY A 21 -2.51 -8.98 0.46
N ILE A 22 -2.16 -7.74 0.81
CA ILE A 22 -3.02 -6.57 0.60
C ILE A 22 -2.29 -5.62 -0.33
N GLU A 23 -2.78 -5.50 -1.56
CA GLU A 23 -2.26 -4.63 -2.58
C GLU A 23 -2.80 -3.20 -2.42
N LEU A 24 -1.92 -2.21 -2.48
CA LEU A 24 -2.23 -0.82 -2.19
C LEU A 24 -2.03 0.09 -3.40
N TYR A 25 -2.94 1.04 -3.57
CA TYR A 25 -2.93 2.01 -4.66
C TYR A 25 -3.25 3.41 -4.16
N GLN A 26 -2.63 4.44 -4.74
CA GLN A 26 -2.98 5.84 -4.52
C GLN A 26 -4.29 6.19 -5.24
N GLY A 27 -5.20 6.84 -4.51
CA GLY A 27 -6.50 7.25 -5.00
C GLY A 27 -7.59 6.17 -4.86
N GLY A 28 -8.69 6.40 -5.57
CA GLY A 28 -9.84 5.50 -5.62
C GLY A 28 -9.65 4.30 -6.57
N GLU A 29 -10.75 3.84 -7.18
CA GLU A 29 -10.74 2.64 -8.03
C GLU A 29 -9.78 2.77 -9.22
N GLY A 30 -8.69 2.01 -9.15
CA GLY A 30 -7.69 1.92 -10.22
C GLY A 30 -6.56 0.97 -9.82
N THR A 31 -5.69 0.62 -10.77
CA THR A 31 -4.48 -0.18 -10.53
C THR A 31 -3.21 0.50 -11.07
N GLY A 32 -3.31 1.70 -11.65
CA GLY A 32 -2.19 2.38 -12.30
C GLY A 32 -1.23 3.11 -11.35
N ASN A 33 -1.68 3.48 -10.15
CA ASN A 33 -0.90 4.28 -9.21
C ASN A 33 -0.58 3.47 -7.96
N HIS A 34 0.52 2.73 -7.95
CA HIS A 34 0.92 1.95 -6.78
C HIS A 34 1.16 2.85 -5.57
N LEU A 35 0.66 2.44 -4.40
CA LEU A 35 1.14 2.98 -3.14
C LEU A 35 2.35 2.15 -2.72
N ILE A 36 3.53 2.60 -3.13
CA ILE A 36 4.79 1.89 -2.94
C ILE A 36 5.16 1.86 -1.45
N LEU A 37 5.55 0.69 -0.97
CA LEU A 37 5.96 0.44 0.41
C LEU A 37 7.45 0.76 0.60
N GLY A 38 7.79 1.32 1.76
CA GLY A 38 9.16 1.61 2.17
C GLY A 38 9.47 3.10 2.31
N SER A 39 10.75 3.42 2.49
CA SER A 39 11.20 4.77 2.85
C SER A 39 11.39 5.73 1.66
N GLY A 40 11.18 5.24 0.43
CA GLY A 40 11.40 6.01 -0.80
C GLY A 40 12.83 6.56 -0.94
N SER A 41 12.97 7.65 -1.68
CA SER A 41 14.27 8.28 -1.93
C SER A 41 14.67 9.21 -0.80
N SER A 42 15.94 9.14 -0.39
CA SER A 42 16.56 10.07 0.56
C SER A 42 15.83 10.25 1.90
N GLY A 43 14.99 9.28 2.30
CA GLY A 43 14.22 9.32 3.54
C GLY A 43 12.93 10.15 3.48
N TYR A 44 12.54 10.64 2.30
CA TYR A 44 11.35 11.48 2.12
C TYR A 44 10.10 10.70 1.67
N GLY A 45 10.17 9.37 1.61
CA GLY A 45 9.08 8.56 1.09
C GLY A 45 8.95 8.64 -0.43
N TYR A 46 7.81 8.17 -0.93
CA TYR A 46 7.45 8.22 -2.34
C TYR A 46 6.49 9.37 -2.61
N GLU A 47 6.55 9.95 -3.80
CA GLU A 47 5.70 11.06 -4.20
C GLU A 47 4.20 10.69 -4.16
N VAL A 48 3.38 11.65 -3.73
CA VAL A 48 1.93 11.57 -3.82
C VAL A 48 1.48 12.08 -5.19
N ILE A 49 1.02 11.17 -6.04
CA ILE A 49 0.69 11.44 -7.44
C ILE A 49 -0.82 11.68 -7.62
N ASN A 50 -1.66 10.78 -7.11
CA ASN A 50 -3.11 10.79 -7.33
C ASN A 50 -3.92 10.34 -6.09
N ALA A 51 -3.54 10.80 -4.90
CA ALA A 51 -4.23 10.46 -3.66
C ALA A 51 -4.87 11.65 -2.95
N LEU A 52 -4.45 12.89 -3.25
CA LEU A 52 -5.01 14.08 -2.60
C LEU A 52 -6.30 14.52 -3.30
N SER A 53 -7.34 14.83 -2.52
CA SER A 53 -8.61 15.35 -3.05
C SER A 53 -8.43 16.73 -3.70
N GLU A 54 -7.55 17.55 -3.15
CA GLU A 54 -7.27 18.93 -3.57
C GLU A 54 -5.80 19.28 -3.27
N LYS A 55 -5.22 20.23 -4.02
CA LYS A 55 -3.83 20.68 -3.83
C LYS A 55 -3.82 22.16 -3.40
N ASN A 56 -2.83 22.55 -2.58
CA ASN A 56 -2.63 23.92 -2.10
C ASN A 56 -3.79 24.49 -1.25
N VAL A 57 -4.37 23.65 -0.41
CA VAL A 57 -5.46 24.01 0.52
C VAL A 57 -5.08 23.70 1.96
N GLU A 58 -5.73 24.32 2.93
CA GLU A 58 -5.48 24.11 4.36
C GLU A 58 -5.75 22.66 4.79
N ARG A 59 -6.76 22.01 4.20
CA ARG A 59 -7.18 20.64 4.52
C ARG A 59 -7.49 19.87 3.25
N THR A 60 -6.99 18.65 3.16
CA THR A 60 -7.25 17.73 2.04
C THR A 60 -7.35 16.30 2.55
N THR A 61 -8.01 15.43 1.78
CA THR A 61 -8.08 13.99 2.06
C THR A 61 -7.04 13.26 1.24
N PHE A 62 -6.27 12.37 1.89
CA PHE A 62 -5.47 11.36 1.22
C PHE A 62 -6.29 10.06 1.10
N THR A 63 -6.60 9.66 -0.12
CA THR A 63 -7.32 8.41 -0.43
C THR A 63 -6.35 7.36 -0.96
N PHE A 64 -6.46 6.14 -0.46
CA PHE A 64 -5.81 4.98 -1.05
C PHE A 64 -6.80 3.81 -1.11
N THR A 65 -6.57 2.90 -2.05
CA THR A 65 -7.35 1.70 -2.23
C THR A 65 -6.54 0.50 -1.78
N ALA A 66 -7.15 -0.36 -0.97
CA ALA A 66 -6.59 -1.65 -0.56
C ALA A 66 -7.40 -2.78 -1.19
N LYS A 67 -6.74 -3.72 -1.87
CA LYS A 67 -7.35 -4.89 -2.51
C LYS A 67 -6.70 -6.16 -1.97
N ILE A 68 -7.50 -7.21 -1.77
CA ILE A 68 -6.93 -8.52 -1.45
C ILE A 68 -6.17 -9.03 -2.67
N TYR A 69 -4.91 -9.40 -2.47
CA TYR A 69 -4.05 -10.00 -3.48
C TYR A 69 -3.83 -11.48 -3.16
N LYS A 70 -4.01 -12.34 -4.16
CA LYS A 70 -3.64 -13.74 -4.09
C LYS A 70 -2.62 -14.04 -5.18
N ALA A 71 -1.48 -14.59 -4.79
CA ALA A 71 -0.48 -15.04 -5.74
C ALA A 71 -1.04 -16.11 -6.69
N GLU A 72 -0.55 -16.08 -7.92
CA GLU A 72 -0.89 -17.07 -8.94
C GLU A 72 -0.39 -18.46 -8.52
N GLY A 73 -1.18 -19.50 -8.82
CA GLY A 73 -0.83 -20.88 -8.47
C GLY A 73 -0.90 -21.22 -6.97
N VAL A 74 -1.16 -20.26 -6.08
CA VAL A 74 -1.28 -20.52 -4.64
C VAL A 74 -2.72 -20.86 -4.25
N THR A 75 -2.88 -21.94 -3.51
CA THR A 75 -4.12 -22.31 -2.81
C THR A 75 -4.10 -21.71 -1.41
N ILE A 76 -5.14 -20.95 -1.08
CA ILE A 76 -5.30 -20.33 0.24
C ILE A 76 -6.32 -21.12 1.04
N ASN A 77 -5.91 -21.61 2.21
CA ASN A 77 -6.82 -22.22 3.17
C ASN A 77 -7.63 -21.13 3.87
N SER A 78 -8.87 -21.44 4.25
CA SER A 78 -9.69 -20.53 5.05
C SER A 78 -9.03 -20.26 6.40
N GLY A 79 -8.97 -19.00 6.81
CA GLY A 79 -8.39 -18.59 8.07
C GLY A 79 -8.38 -17.07 8.22
N GLU A 80 -8.00 -16.60 9.40
CA GLU A 80 -7.82 -15.18 9.67
C GLU A 80 -6.49 -14.71 9.08
N PHE A 81 -6.54 -13.60 8.34
CA PHE A 81 -5.35 -12.92 7.85
C PHE A 81 -5.28 -11.50 8.40
N SER A 82 -4.06 -11.01 8.56
CA SER A 82 -3.76 -9.66 9.01
C SER A 82 -2.51 -9.14 8.33
N ALA A 83 -2.47 -7.83 8.10
CA ALA A 83 -1.28 -7.10 7.72
C ALA A 83 -1.33 -5.73 8.41
N SER A 84 -0.16 -5.13 8.65
CA SER A 84 -0.04 -3.82 9.29
C SER A 84 0.92 -2.94 8.50
N ALA A 85 0.64 -1.64 8.47
CA ALA A 85 1.54 -0.64 7.91
C ALA A 85 1.57 0.61 8.79
N LEU A 86 2.69 1.32 8.78
CA LEU A 86 2.83 2.64 9.39
C LEU A 86 2.85 3.68 8.27
N ILE A 87 1.97 4.67 8.36
CA ILE A 87 1.94 5.80 7.43
C ILE A 87 2.73 6.95 8.05
N ASN A 88 3.77 7.40 7.35
CA ASN A 88 4.53 8.60 7.69
C ASN A 88 4.26 9.66 6.62
N ILE A 89 3.91 10.87 7.04
CA ILE A 89 3.72 12.01 6.13
C ILE A 89 4.95 12.91 6.30
N VAL A 90 5.68 13.08 5.20
CA VAL A 90 6.83 13.99 5.11
C VAL A 90 6.44 15.15 4.20
N TYR A 91 6.59 16.36 4.70
CA TYR A 91 6.37 17.59 3.93
C TYR A 91 7.72 18.26 3.69
N LEU A 92 7.94 18.70 2.45
CA LEU A 92 9.16 19.39 1.99
C LEU A 92 8.83 20.83 1.62
#